data_AF-A0A6J2UVX2-F1
#
_entry.id   AF-A0A6J2UVX2-F1
#
_cell.length_a   1.000
_cell.length_b   1.000
_cell.length_c   1.000
_cell.angle_alpha   90.00
_cell.angle_beta   90.00
_cell.angle_gamma   90.00
#
_symmetry.space_group_name_H-M   'P 1'
#
loop_
_entity.id
_entity.type
_entity.pdbx_description
1 polymer ?
#
loop_
_entity_poly.entity_id
_entity_poly.type
_entity_poly.pdbx_seq_one_letter_code
_entity_poly.pdbx_strand_id
1 'polypeptide(L)'
;METDDVTIREQLFHDRVRETIICVLLFICLYILSYLILTHFKKNAEFVTDDIEDATVNKIALWLCTFTLSVAVCAVLLLPISILSNEVLLTFPHSYYMQWLNGSLIRGLWNLVFLFSNLSLVFLMPFAYFFTESEGFVGSKKGVMGRVYETAVMLLLLSLLVLGMVWVASALLHRDTARENLYDLWEYYLPYLYSGISLFGVLLLLLCTPFGLSRMFSVTGSLLVKPRLLENVEETLSCAVLEEASLSRKLKGNSPCWLSVSVEAMKMQYLAVHAKRVALEMRRKASPWQRNLGYPLAMLLLLALTMVCVLMVCFHVLELLFDETAMPRGMEVVLILYLMVSSLVGFYSSPLFTSLLPRARDTTLTQIIVNCVCLLVLSSALPVFSRTLGITRFDLLGDFGRYNWLGNFYIVFLYNMVFAGLTSACLIKTVTWAVQRELISAFGLDRLPRTVSRSTIPLKLLLASGLSKIQ
;
A
#
# COMPACT_ATOMS: atom_id res chain seq x y z
N MET A 1 28.48 -11.52 45.97
CA MET A 1 28.09 -12.50 44.93
C MET A 1 26.58 -12.73 44.96
N GLU A 2 25.99 -13.29 46.02
CA GLU A 2 24.52 -13.44 46.10
C GLU A 2 23.74 -12.10 46.08
N THR A 3 24.28 -11.04 46.66
CA THR A 3 23.65 -9.69 46.66
C THR A 3 23.67 -9.03 45.28
N ASP A 4 24.70 -9.29 44.47
CA ASP A 4 24.81 -8.76 43.11
C ASP A 4 23.83 -9.49 42.18
N ASP A 5 23.66 -10.81 42.36
CA ASP A 5 22.73 -11.63 41.58
C ASP A 5 21.26 -11.26 41.81
N VAL A 6 20.90 -10.91 43.05
CA VAL A 6 19.55 -10.41 43.38
C VAL A 6 19.31 -9.06 42.71
N THR A 7 20.29 -8.16 42.76
CA THR A 7 20.18 -6.81 42.16
C THR A 7 20.06 -6.87 40.63
N ILE A 8 20.81 -7.76 39.97
CA ILE A 8 20.73 -8.00 38.52
C ILE A 8 19.36 -8.57 38.13
N ARG A 9 18.83 -9.50 38.93
CA ARG A 9 17.50 -10.09 38.70
C ARG A 9 16.39 -9.04 38.79
N GLU A 10 16.45 -8.16 39.78
CA GLU A 10 15.50 -7.07 39.95
C GLU A 10 15.55 -6.08 38.77
N GLN A 11 16.76 -5.70 38.32
CA GLN A 11 16.92 -4.86 37.13
C GLN A 11 16.32 -5.50 35.87
N LEU A 12 16.61 -6.79 35.63
CA LEU A 12 16.03 -7.52 34.50
C LEU A 12 14.51 -7.59 34.59
N PHE A 13 13.95 -7.81 35.78
CA PHE A 13 12.50 -7.82 35.98
C PHE A 13 11.88 -6.46 35.63
N HIS A 14 12.43 -5.37 36.16
CA HIS A 14 11.95 -4.02 35.86
C HIS A 14 12.08 -3.67 34.37
N ASP A 15 13.18 -4.08 33.73
CA ASP A 15 13.38 -3.89 32.30
C ASP A 15 12.32 -4.65 31.47
N ARG A 16 12.01 -5.90 31.84
CA ARG A 16 10.97 -6.69 31.16
C ARG A 16 9.56 -6.14 31.35
N VAL A 17 9.23 -5.70 32.57
CA VAL A 17 7.94 -5.06 32.84
C VAL A 17 7.80 -3.79 32.02
N ARG A 18 8.83 -2.94 31.99
CA ARG A 18 8.86 -1.73 31.17
C ARG A 18 8.70 -2.04 29.68
N GLU A 19 9.50 -2.97 29.15
CA GLU A 19 9.42 -3.37 27.73
C GLU A 19 8.01 -3.84 27.37
N THR A 20 7.41 -4.66 28.22
CA THR A 20 6.05 -5.18 28.01
C THR A 20 5.01 -4.06 28.03
N ILE A 21 5.09 -3.13 28.99
CA ILE A 21 4.16 -1.99 29.07
C ILE A 21 4.23 -1.14 27.80
N ILE A 22 5.44 -0.80 27.32
CA ILE A 22 5.62 0.00 26.11
C ILE A 22 5.06 -0.74 24.89
N CYS A 23 5.36 -2.03 24.74
CA CYS A 23 4.85 -2.85 23.64
C CYS A 23 3.32 -2.91 23.64
N VAL A 24 2.69 -3.13 24.81
CA VAL A 24 1.23 -3.22 24.94
C VAL A 24 0.57 -1.88 24.63
N LEU A 25 1.10 -0.76 25.15
CA LEU A 25 0.57 0.58 24.85
C LEU A 25 0.65 0.89 23.36
N LEU A 26 1.80 0.63 22.74
CA LEU A 26 1.98 0.81 21.30
C LEU A 26 0.98 -0.04 20.50
N PHE A 27 0.83 -1.31 20.89
CA PHE A 27 -0.10 -2.23 20.22
C PHE A 27 -1.56 -1.79 20.37
N ILE A 28 -1.99 -1.33 21.55
CA ILE A 28 -3.35 -0.81 21.77
C ILE A 28 -3.62 0.40 20.88
N CYS A 29 -2.69 1.35 20.81
CA CYS A 29 -2.83 2.53 19.94
C CYS A 29 -2.97 2.12 18.46
N LEU A 30 -2.13 1.20 17.99
CA LEU A 30 -2.18 0.70 16.62
C LEU A 30 -3.45 -0.12 16.35
N TYR A 31 -3.94 -0.88 17.34
CA TYR A 31 -5.19 -1.64 17.23
C TYR A 31 -6.40 -0.71 17.09
N ILE A 32 -6.47 0.35 17.90
CA ILE A 32 -7.53 1.36 17.80
C ILE A 32 -7.48 2.05 16.43
N LEU A 33 -6.30 2.48 15.99
CA LEU A 33 -6.13 3.12 14.67
C LEU A 33 -6.57 2.18 13.55
N SER A 34 -6.16 0.91 13.61
CA SER A 34 -6.55 -0.11 12.63
C SER A 34 -8.06 -0.33 12.63
N TYR A 35 -8.68 -0.40 13.81
CA TYR A 35 -10.13 -0.55 13.93
C TYR A 35 -10.88 0.62 13.29
N LEU A 36 -10.42 1.85 13.50
CA LEU A 36 -10.97 3.04 12.85
C LEU A 36 -10.83 3.00 11.33
N ILE A 37 -9.69 2.53 10.82
CA ILE A 37 -9.47 2.35 9.38
C ILE A 37 -10.46 1.32 8.82
N LEU A 38 -10.55 0.12 9.42
CA LEU A 38 -11.44 -0.93 8.93
C LEU A 38 -12.91 -0.48 8.98
N THR A 39 -13.35 0.13 10.08
CA THR A 39 -14.73 0.61 10.22
C THR A 39 -15.08 1.71 9.23
N HIS A 40 -14.11 2.50 8.77
CA HIS A 40 -14.30 3.49 7.72
C HIS A 40 -14.55 2.87 6.33
N PHE A 41 -13.84 1.79 6.01
CA PHE A 41 -13.92 1.14 4.69
C PHE A 41 -15.02 0.06 4.60
N LYS A 42 -15.36 -0.56 5.73
CA LYS A 42 -16.33 -1.66 5.83
C LYS A 42 -17.69 -1.33 5.22
N LYS A 43 -18.28 -2.30 4.50
CA LYS A 43 -19.68 -2.26 4.07
C LYS A 43 -20.63 -2.55 5.23
N ASN A 44 -21.54 -1.61 5.52
CA ASN A 44 -22.45 -1.73 6.65
C ASN A 44 -23.52 -2.82 6.48
N ALA A 45 -23.94 -3.11 5.24
CA ALA A 45 -25.03 -4.06 4.96
C ALA A 45 -24.71 -5.52 5.36
N GLU A 46 -23.44 -5.93 5.28
CA GLU A 46 -23.00 -7.32 5.57
C GLU A 46 -22.97 -7.63 7.08
N PHE A 47 -23.11 -6.61 7.92
CA PHE A 47 -23.11 -6.75 9.39
C PHE A 47 -24.49 -6.45 10.01
N VAL A 48 -25.46 -6.09 9.18
CA VAL A 48 -26.88 -5.95 9.52
C VAL A 48 -27.62 -7.09 8.82
N THR A 49 -27.22 -8.32 9.13
CA THR A 49 -27.97 -9.53 8.78
C THR A 49 -29.04 -9.76 9.85
N ASP A 50 -30.20 -10.29 9.47
CA ASP A 50 -31.23 -10.69 10.43
C ASP A 50 -30.75 -11.86 11.32
N ASP A 51 -29.78 -12.63 10.83
CA ASP A 51 -29.14 -13.72 11.56
C ASP A 51 -28.06 -13.22 12.53
N ILE A 52 -28.35 -13.39 13.84
CA ILE A 52 -27.47 -13.02 14.95
C ILE A 52 -26.13 -13.77 14.86
N GLU A 53 -26.16 -15.05 14.44
CA GLU A 53 -24.97 -15.89 14.32
C GLU A 53 -24.00 -15.33 13.26
N ASP A 54 -24.47 -15.01 12.05
CA ASP A 54 -23.65 -14.40 11.00
C ASP A 54 -23.10 -13.04 11.42
N ALA A 55 -23.91 -12.24 12.11
CA ALA A 55 -23.46 -10.96 12.65
C ALA A 55 -22.34 -11.13 13.70
N THR A 56 -22.37 -12.19 14.51
CA THR A 56 -21.29 -12.49 15.46
C THR A 56 -20.02 -13.01 14.77
N VAL A 57 -20.15 -13.87 13.77
CA VAL A 57 -19.03 -14.40 12.97
C VAL A 57 -18.30 -13.27 12.26
N ASN A 58 -19.05 -12.37 11.60
CA ASN A 58 -18.47 -11.22 10.90
C ASN A 58 -17.77 -10.26 11.86
N LYS A 59 -18.28 -10.07 13.09
CA LYS A 59 -17.60 -9.26 14.12
C LYS A 59 -16.28 -9.88 14.58
N ILE A 60 -16.25 -11.20 14.82
CA ILE A 60 -15.04 -11.91 15.22
C ILE A 60 -14.00 -11.85 14.10
N ALA A 61 -14.39 -12.12 12.85
CA ALA A 61 -13.52 -12.00 11.69
C ALA A 61 -12.97 -10.56 11.53
N LEU A 62 -13.77 -9.54 11.80
CA LEU A 62 -13.33 -8.14 11.80
C LEU A 62 -12.28 -7.87 12.89
N TRP A 63 -12.42 -8.44 14.09
CA TRP A 63 -11.41 -8.31 15.15
C TRP A 63 -10.08 -8.98 14.76
N LEU A 64 -10.13 -10.15 14.11
CA LEU A 64 -8.95 -10.82 13.56
C LEU A 64 -8.27 -10.00 12.45
N CYS A 65 -9.06 -9.38 11.58
CA CYS A 65 -8.54 -8.46 10.56
C CYS A 65 -7.92 -7.20 11.19
N THR A 66 -8.55 -6.68 12.25
CA THR A 66 -8.04 -5.51 12.99
C THR A 66 -6.69 -5.82 13.64
N PHE A 67 -6.57 -6.99 14.29
CA PHE A 67 -5.32 -7.48 14.85
C PHE A 67 -4.24 -7.63 13.78
N THR A 68 -4.60 -8.19 12.62
CA THR A 68 -3.61 -8.42 11.56
C THR A 68 -3.15 -7.11 10.92
N LEU A 69 -4.08 -6.16 10.71
CA LEU A 69 -3.71 -4.84 10.21
C LEU A 69 -2.83 -4.09 11.21
N SER A 70 -3.08 -4.19 12.52
CA SER A 70 -2.23 -3.54 13.53
C SER A 70 -0.82 -4.10 13.52
N VAL A 71 -0.66 -5.42 13.36
CA VAL A 71 0.65 -6.07 13.18
C VAL A 71 1.34 -5.62 11.89
N ALA A 72 0.60 -5.51 10.77
CA ALA A 72 1.16 -5.02 9.51
C ALA A 72 1.65 -3.57 9.60
N VAL A 73 0.86 -2.68 10.22
CA VAL A 73 1.25 -1.28 10.46
C VAL A 73 2.44 -1.21 11.43
N CYS A 74 2.48 -2.08 12.45
CA CYS A 74 3.61 -2.18 13.36
C CYS A 74 4.89 -2.59 12.62
N ALA A 75 4.84 -3.62 11.78
CA ALA A 75 5.97 -4.09 10.97
C ALA A 75 6.54 -2.99 10.06
N VAL A 76 5.65 -2.22 9.43
CA VAL A 76 6.02 -1.05 8.62
C VAL A 76 6.76 0.00 9.44
N LEU A 77 6.20 0.41 10.57
CA LEU A 77 6.69 1.55 11.36
C LEU A 77 7.92 1.19 12.18
N LEU A 78 8.13 -0.10 12.44
CA LEU A 78 9.22 -0.55 13.29
C LEU A 78 10.60 -0.20 12.73
N LEU A 79 10.78 -0.31 11.42
CA LEU A 79 12.04 0.00 10.77
C LEU A 79 12.42 1.49 10.87
N PRO A 80 11.58 2.46 10.48
CA PRO A 80 11.87 3.88 10.67
C PRO A 80 11.97 4.28 12.16
N ILE A 81 11.15 3.69 13.04
CA ILE A 81 11.25 3.93 14.49
C ILE A 81 12.60 3.43 15.03
N SER A 82 13.11 2.28 14.56
CA SER A 82 14.40 1.74 15.01
C SER A 82 15.56 2.66 14.64
N ILE A 83 15.55 3.20 13.41
CA ILE A 83 16.58 4.14 12.95
C ILE A 83 16.48 5.45 13.73
N LEU A 84 15.28 6.02 13.83
CA LEU A 84 15.05 7.26 14.56
C LEU A 84 15.45 7.12 16.04
N SER A 85 15.08 6.01 16.66
CA SER A 85 15.43 5.67 18.03
C SER A 85 16.94 5.72 18.26
N ASN A 86 17.72 5.10 17.36
CA ASN A 86 19.16 5.09 17.47
C ASN A 86 19.77 6.50 17.32
N GLU A 87 19.27 7.31 16.40
CA GLU A 87 19.76 8.67 16.21
C GLU A 87 19.46 9.56 17.42
N VAL A 88 18.29 9.40 18.03
CA VAL A 88 17.92 10.18 19.21
C VAL A 88 18.74 9.75 20.44
N LEU A 89 19.07 8.45 20.59
CA LEU A 89 20.00 7.96 21.62
C LEU A 89 21.40 8.58 21.48
N LEU A 90 21.91 8.66 20.24
CA LEU A 90 23.21 9.28 19.97
C LEU A 90 23.19 10.79 20.20
N THR A 91 22.07 11.46 19.94
CA THR A 91 21.92 12.91 20.11
C THR A 91 21.79 13.31 21.58
N PHE A 92 21.14 12.48 22.42
CA PHE A 92 20.88 12.78 23.83
C PHE A 92 21.40 11.68 24.77
N PRO A 93 22.72 11.50 24.90
CA PRO A 93 23.30 10.39 25.68
C PRO A 93 23.00 10.47 27.18
N HIS A 94 22.78 11.67 27.72
CA HIS A 94 22.61 11.91 29.17
C HIS A 94 21.15 11.97 29.64
N SER A 95 20.16 11.82 28.75
CA SER A 95 18.75 11.88 29.13
C SER A 95 18.27 10.51 29.63
N TYR A 96 17.88 10.43 30.90
CA TYR A 96 17.34 9.21 31.52
C TYR A 96 16.14 8.64 30.74
N TYR A 97 15.23 9.49 30.26
CA TYR A 97 14.06 9.05 29.51
C TYR A 97 14.41 8.51 28.12
N MET A 98 15.47 9.03 27.49
CA MET A 98 15.87 8.56 26.16
C MET A 98 16.55 7.20 26.24
N GLN A 99 17.21 6.90 27.35
CA GLN A 99 17.78 5.59 27.66
C GLN A 99 16.71 4.51 27.92
N TRP A 100 15.41 4.85 27.97
CA TRP A 100 14.37 3.83 27.99
C TRP A 100 14.18 3.17 26.62
N LEU A 101 14.59 3.87 25.55
CA LEU A 101 14.50 3.43 24.17
C LEU A 101 15.71 2.55 23.81
N ASN A 102 15.90 1.46 24.55
CA ASN A 102 17.11 0.63 24.42
C ASN A 102 17.05 -0.36 23.24
N GLY A 103 18.21 -0.82 22.79
CA GLY A 103 18.32 -1.86 21.77
C GLY A 103 17.72 -3.21 22.17
N SER A 104 17.50 -3.49 23.47
CA SER A 104 16.75 -4.66 23.94
C SER A 104 15.26 -4.56 23.60
N LEU A 105 14.66 -3.38 23.83
CA LEU A 105 13.27 -3.07 23.49
C LEU A 105 13.03 -3.22 21.99
N ILE A 106 13.90 -2.65 21.16
CA ILE A 106 13.77 -2.72 19.69
C ILE A 106 13.81 -4.19 19.21
N ARG A 107 14.79 -4.97 19.68
CA ARG A 107 14.88 -6.42 19.36
C ARG A 107 13.65 -7.19 19.85
N GLY A 108 13.17 -6.89 21.05
CA GLY A 108 11.93 -7.46 21.58
C GLY A 108 10.72 -7.17 20.70
N LEU A 109 10.61 -5.93 20.19
CA LEU A 109 9.52 -5.52 19.31
C LEU A 109 9.58 -6.22 17.95
N TRP A 110 10.78 -6.39 17.37
CA TRP A 110 10.97 -7.17 16.14
C TRP A 110 10.54 -8.63 16.32
N ASN A 111 10.93 -9.26 17.41
CA ASN A 111 10.54 -10.65 17.70
C ASN A 111 9.02 -10.79 17.87
N LEU A 112 8.39 -9.82 18.56
CA LEU A 112 6.95 -9.81 18.77
C LEU A 112 6.18 -9.59 17.47
N VAL A 113 6.61 -8.65 16.64
CA VAL A 113 6.01 -8.40 15.32
C VAL A 113 6.15 -9.63 14.42
N PHE A 114 7.33 -10.27 14.41
CA PHE A 114 7.57 -11.48 13.64
C PHE A 114 6.70 -12.66 14.10
N LEU A 115 6.59 -12.87 15.41
CA LEU A 115 5.73 -13.90 15.97
C LEU A 115 4.26 -13.67 15.55
N PHE A 116 3.77 -12.45 15.72
CA PHE A 116 2.39 -12.12 15.40
C PHE A 116 2.10 -12.05 13.91
N SER A 117 3.07 -11.68 13.06
CA SER A 117 2.89 -11.72 11.61
C SER A 117 2.76 -13.15 11.10
N ASN A 118 3.60 -14.06 11.60
CA ASN A 118 3.53 -15.48 11.25
C ASN A 118 2.27 -16.15 11.78
N LEU A 119 1.89 -15.86 13.04
CA LEU A 119 0.63 -16.31 13.60
C LEU A 119 -0.56 -15.83 12.77
N SER A 120 -0.53 -14.57 12.31
CA SER A 120 -1.62 -13.99 11.54
C SER A 120 -1.72 -14.57 10.13
N LEU A 121 -0.59 -14.71 9.42
CA LEU A 121 -0.56 -15.22 8.04
C LEU A 121 -0.92 -16.70 7.96
N VAL A 122 -0.37 -17.52 8.85
CA VAL A 122 -0.50 -18.98 8.79
C VAL A 122 -1.81 -19.45 9.43
N PHE A 123 -2.27 -18.81 10.50
CA PHE A 123 -3.42 -19.28 11.27
C PHE A 123 -4.62 -18.32 11.23
N LEU A 124 -4.46 -17.07 11.67
CA LEU A 124 -5.63 -16.19 11.91
C LEU A 124 -6.37 -15.81 10.62
N MET A 125 -5.63 -15.56 9.53
CA MET A 125 -6.22 -15.13 8.26
C MET A 125 -6.95 -16.25 7.52
N PRO A 126 -6.35 -17.44 7.33
CA PRO A 126 -7.09 -18.60 6.84
C PRO A 126 -8.29 -18.94 7.72
N PHE A 127 -8.15 -18.86 9.05
CA PHE A 127 -9.26 -19.06 9.97
C PHE A 127 -10.38 -18.05 9.73
N ALA A 128 -10.07 -16.76 9.64
CA ALA A 128 -11.08 -15.72 9.40
C ALA A 128 -11.84 -15.97 8.09
N TYR A 129 -11.15 -16.37 7.03
CA TYR A 129 -11.77 -16.68 5.73
C TYR A 129 -12.70 -17.89 5.79
N PHE A 130 -12.22 -19.03 6.29
CA PHE A 130 -13.08 -20.22 6.38
C PHE A 130 -14.22 -20.02 7.38
N PHE A 131 -14.00 -19.23 8.43
CA PHE A 131 -15.01 -18.97 9.44
C PHE A 131 -16.17 -18.14 8.90
N THR A 132 -15.90 -17.19 8.02
CA THR A 132 -16.96 -16.45 7.34
C THR A 132 -17.73 -17.30 6.33
N GLU A 133 -17.10 -18.32 5.73
CA GLU A 133 -17.72 -19.20 4.73
C GLU A 133 -18.38 -20.47 5.32
N SER A 134 -18.00 -20.89 6.53
CA SER A 134 -18.53 -22.10 7.17
C SER A 134 -20.02 -21.99 7.49
N GLU A 135 -20.79 -23.07 7.42
CA GLU A 135 -22.23 -23.09 7.81
C GLU A 135 -22.48 -23.97 9.05
N GLY A 136 -21.49 -24.78 9.45
CA GLY A 136 -21.56 -25.79 10.49
C GLY A 136 -21.89 -27.18 9.94
N PHE A 137 -21.37 -28.23 10.59
CA PHE A 137 -21.65 -29.62 10.18
C PHE A 137 -23.14 -29.97 10.31
N VAL A 138 -23.64 -30.70 9.31
CA VAL A 138 -25.01 -31.23 9.28
C VAL A 138 -25.24 -32.13 10.51
N GLY A 139 -26.16 -31.72 11.39
CA GLY A 139 -26.50 -32.45 12.63
C GLY A 139 -25.87 -31.89 13.91
N SER A 140 -24.98 -30.89 13.82
CA SER A 140 -24.52 -30.14 15.01
C SER A 140 -25.62 -29.20 15.51
N LYS A 141 -25.65 -28.92 16.83
CA LYS A 141 -26.48 -27.84 17.36
C LYS A 141 -26.10 -26.54 16.64
N LYS A 142 -27.11 -25.80 16.14
CA LYS A 142 -26.93 -24.45 15.58
C LYS A 142 -26.21 -23.58 16.59
N GLY A 143 -25.21 -22.85 16.13
CA GLY A 143 -24.37 -22.00 16.97
C GLY A 143 -22.95 -21.85 16.44
N VAL A 144 -22.30 -20.79 16.91
CA VAL A 144 -20.95 -20.37 16.49
C VAL A 144 -19.91 -21.48 16.66
N MET A 145 -20.00 -22.30 17.71
CA MET A 145 -19.04 -23.40 17.94
C MET A 145 -19.08 -24.48 16.85
N GLY A 146 -20.23 -24.75 16.24
CA GLY A 146 -20.33 -25.70 15.13
C GLY A 146 -19.52 -25.25 13.91
N ARG A 147 -19.58 -23.94 13.61
CA ARG A 147 -18.79 -23.28 12.58
C ARG A 147 -17.30 -23.30 12.92
N VAL A 148 -16.93 -23.04 14.18
CA VAL A 148 -15.53 -23.15 14.63
C VAL A 148 -14.97 -24.56 14.46
N TYR A 149 -15.76 -25.61 14.71
CA TYR A 149 -15.30 -26.99 14.47
C TYR A 149 -15.10 -27.29 12.99
N GLU A 150 -16.02 -26.85 12.12
CA GLU A 150 -15.87 -26.99 10.67
C GLU A 150 -14.60 -26.30 10.17
N THR A 151 -14.36 -25.08 10.61
CA THR A 151 -13.19 -24.31 10.20
C THR A 151 -11.89 -24.91 10.71
N ALA A 152 -11.87 -25.39 11.95
CA ALA A 152 -10.71 -26.08 12.50
C ALA A 152 -10.37 -27.33 11.69
N VAL A 153 -11.38 -28.10 11.25
CA VAL A 153 -11.19 -29.27 10.37
C VAL A 153 -10.68 -28.84 9.00
N MET A 154 -11.24 -27.79 8.39
CA MET A 154 -10.79 -27.27 7.09
C MET A 154 -9.36 -26.74 7.15
N LEU A 155 -8.98 -26.08 8.24
CA LEU A 155 -7.60 -25.62 8.47
C LEU A 155 -6.63 -26.78 8.67
N LEU A 156 -7.04 -27.82 9.39
CA LEU A 156 -6.24 -29.02 9.57
C LEU A 156 -6.03 -29.74 8.22
N LEU A 157 -7.07 -29.83 7.39
CA LEU A 157 -6.95 -30.43 6.07
C LEU A 157 -6.09 -29.56 5.14
N LEU A 158 -6.22 -28.24 5.19
CA LEU A 158 -5.38 -27.31 4.44
C LEU A 158 -3.90 -27.42 4.88
N SER A 159 -3.63 -27.49 6.19
CA SER A 159 -2.26 -27.60 6.68
C SER A 159 -1.61 -28.92 6.24
N LEU A 160 -2.35 -30.04 6.32
CA LEU A 160 -1.89 -31.34 5.80
C LEU A 160 -1.64 -31.30 4.29
N LEU A 161 -2.50 -30.62 3.52
CA LEU A 161 -2.31 -30.43 2.08
C LEU A 161 -1.04 -29.63 1.78
N VAL A 162 -0.84 -28.48 2.44
CA VAL A 162 0.34 -27.63 2.24
C VAL A 162 1.61 -28.39 2.63
N LEU A 163 1.61 -29.07 3.78
CA LEU A 163 2.74 -29.90 4.22
C LEU A 163 3.04 -31.02 3.22
N GLY A 164 2.01 -31.68 2.69
CA GLY A 164 2.15 -32.69 1.64
C GLY A 164 2.75 -32.12 0.35
N MET A 165 2.28 -30.96 -0.11
CA MET A 165 2.81 -30.28 -1.30
C MET A 165 4.28 -29.88 -1.12
N VAL A 166 4.63 -29.34 0.05
CA VAL A 166 6.01 -28.94 0.35
C VAL A 166 6.92 -30.17 0.46
N TRP A 167 6.44 -31.25 1.06
CA TRP A 167 7.17 -32.52 1.11
C TRP A 167 7.45 -33.07 -0.29
N VAL A 168 6.45 -33.06 -1.18
CA VAL A 168 6.61 -33.45 -2.58
C VAL A 168 7.61 -32.54 -3.31
N ALA A 169 7.52 -31.22 -3.13
CA ALA A 169 8.43 -30.26 -3.73
C ALA A 169 9.89 -30.47 -3.27
N SER A 170 10.08 -30.77 -1.98
CA SER A 170 11.39 -31.09 -1.40
C SER A 170 11.96 -32.38 -2.00
N ALA A 171 11.16 -33.45 -2.09
CA ALA A 171 11.57 -34.72 -2.69
C ALA A 171 11.96 -34.60 -4.18
N LEU A 172 11.34 -33.68 -4.92
CA LEU A 172 11.70 -33.38 -6.31
C LEU A 172 13.04 -32.64 -6.44
N LEU A 173 13.35 -31.76 -5.48
CA LEU A 173 14.56 -30.93 -5.51
C LEU A 173 15.78 -31.65 -4.94
N HIS A 174 15.62 -32.44 -3.88
CA HIS A 174 16.69 -33.18 -3.23
C HIS A 174 16.39 -34.68 -3.27
N ARG A 175 17.05 -35.40 -4.20
CA ARG A 175 16.87 -36.84 -4.41
C ARG A 175 17.29 -37.71 -3.20
N ASP A 176 18.09 -37.17 -2.27
CA ASP A 176 18.78 -37.99 -1.24
C ASP A 176 18.37 -37.71 0.22
N THR A 177 17.54 -36.70 0.51
CA THR A 177 17.19 -36.30 1.90
C THR A 177 15.74 -36.63 2.32
N ALA A 178 15.07 -37.54 1.61
CA ALA A 178 13.63 -37.83 1.77
C ALA A 178 13.29 -38.84 2.90
N ARG A 179 14.12 -38.94 3.93
CA ARG A 179 13.85 -39.73 5.13
C ARG A 179 14.41 -38.97 6.30
N GLU A 180 13.56 -38.34 7.12
CA GLU A 180 13.63 -38.24 8.61
C GLU A 180 12.27 -37.70 9.12
N ASN A 181 12.05 -37.73 10.44
CA ASN A 181 10.76 -37.83 11.14
C ASN A 181 9.78 -36.66 10.94
N LEU A 182 8.50 -36.88 11.29
CA LEU A 182 7.44 -35.83 11.36
C LEU A 182 7.82 -34.63 12.25
N TYR A 183 8.72 -34.81 13.21
CA TYR A 183 9.21 -33.73 14.08
C TYR A 183 10.19 -32.80 13.36
N ASP A 184 11.07 -33.36 12.52
CA ASP A 184 11.94 -32.57 11.63
C ASP A 184 11.11 -31.81 10.58
N LEU A 185 9.88 -32.28 10.31
CA LEU A 185 8.95 -31.60 9.42
C LEU A 185 8.52 -30.21 9.94
N TRP A 186 8.39 -30.04 11.26
CA TRP A 186 7.98 -28.76 11.86
C TRP A 186 9.15 -27.77 11.91
N GLU A 187 10.33 -28.24 12.30
CA GLU A 187 11.52 -27.40 12.49
C GLU A 187 12.19 -27.02 11.16
N TYR A 188 12.16 -27.92 10.17
CA TYR A 188 12.75 -27.66 8.85
C TYR A 188 11.82 -26.86 7.94
N TYR A 189 10.53 -27.21 7.83
CA TYR A 189 9.66 -26.66 6.77
C TYR A 189 8.98 -25.33 7.11
N LEU A 190 8.80 -25.01 8.39
CA LEU A 190 8.19 -23.73 8.82
C LEU A 190 9.07 -22.52 8.42
N PRO A 191 10.42 -22.57 8.57
CA PRO A 191 11.33 -21.59 7.98
C PRO A 191 11.27 -21.49 6.44
N TYR A 192 11.12 -22.61 5.72
CA TYR A 192 11.01 -22.59 4.24
C TYR A 192 9.71 -21.99 3.75
N LEU A 193 8.58 -22.29 4.39
CA LEU A 193 7.28 -21.68 4.09
C LEU A 193 7.35 -20.16 4.28
N TYR A 194 7.92 -19.72 5.41
CA TYR A 194 8.11 -18.31 5.67
C TYR A 194 9.08 -17.65 4.67
N SER A 195 10.18 -18.33 4.31
CA SER A 195 11.11 -17.87 3.29
C SER A 195 10.44 -17.73 1.92
N GLY A 196 9.55 -18.64 1.54
CA GLY A 196 8.76 -18.56 0.31
C GLY A 196 7.80 -17.36 0.30
N ILE A 197 7.09 -17.12 1.41
CA ILE A 197 6.20 -15.97 1.57
C ILE A 197 6.99 -14.65 1.51
N SER A 198 8.14 -14.60 2.19
CA SER A 198 9.04 -13.43 2.17
C SER A 198 9.62 -13.18 0.78
N LEU A 199 10.07 -14.23 0.06
CA LEU A 199 10.56 -14.13 -1.31
C LEU A 199 9.48 -13.61 -2.26
N PHE A 200 8.26 -14.14 -2.14
CA PHE A 200 7.12 -13.63 -2.90
C PHE A 200 6.86 -12.15 -2.58
N GLY A 201 6.88 -11.76 -1.32
CA GLY A 201 6.71 -10.37 -0.89
C GLY A 201 7.80 -9.43 -1.44
N VAL A 202 9.06 -9.85 -1.43
CA VAL A 202 10.19 -9.07 -1.97
C VAL A 202 10.10 -8.93 -3.49
N LEU A 203 9.73 -10.00 -4.21
CA LEU A 203 9.50 -9.94 -5.66
C LEU A 203 8.32 -9.02 -6.01
N LEU A 204 7.26 -9.05 -5.20
CA LEU A 204 6.11 -8.17 -5.36
C LEU A 204 6.51 -6.71 -5.10
N LEU A 205 7.31 -6.43 -4.08
CA LEU A 205 7.90 -5.10 -3.84
C LEU A 205 8.78 -4.63 -5.00
N LEU A 206 9.60 -5.51 -5.58
CA LEU A 206 10.46 -5.20 -6.74
C LEU A 206 9.66 -4.67 -7.93
N LEU A 207 8.47 -5.23 -8.19
CA LEU A 207 7.62 -4.85 -9.31
C LEU A 207 6.69 -3.69 -8.97
N CYS A 208 6.08 -3.70 -7.79
CA CYS A 208 5.11 -2.70 -7.38
C CYS A 208 5.75 -1.34 -7.12
N THR A 209 6.95 -1.29 -6.53
CA THR A 209 7.61 -0.02 -6.19
C THR A 209 7.91 0.86 -7.42
N PRO A 210 8.61 0.42 -8.48
CA PRO A 210 8.86 1.25 -9.66
C PRO A 210 7.57 1.71 -10.35
N PHE A 211 6.57 0.82 -10.43
CA PHE A 211 5.27 1.16 -10.99
C PHE A 211 4.55 2.22 -10.13
N GLY A 212 4.60 2.06 -8.82
CA GLY A 212 4.07 2.99 -7.84
C GLY A 212 4.70 4.38 -7.91
N LEU A 213 6.03 4.44 -8.05
CA LEU A 213 6.77 5.71 -8.25
C LEU A 213 6.22 6.47 -9.47
N SER A 214 6.05 5.79 -10.61
CA SER A 214 5.46 6.40 -11.82
C SER A 214 4.01 6.86 -11.57
N ARG A 215 3.20 6.04 -10.89
CA ARG A 215 1.81 6.37 -10.56
C ARG A 215 1.70 7.53 -9.57
N MET A 216 2.63 7.70 -8.65
CA MET A 216 2.66 8.84 -7.74
C MET A 216 2.76 10.17 -8.48
N PHE A 217 3.53 10.27 -9.57
CA PHE A 217 3.56 11.48 -10.41
C PHE A 217 2.18 11.78 -11.01
N SER A 218 1.45 10.75 -11.44
CA SER A 218 0.09 10.91 -11.96
C SER A 218 -0.93 11.26 -10.88
N VAL A 219 -0.84 10.64 -9.70
CA VAL A 219 -1.76 10.86 -8.57
C VAL A 219 -1.57 12.25 -7.99
N THR A 220 -0.32 12.66 -7.70
CA THR A 220 0.03 14.03 -7.32
C THR A 220 -0.45 15.02 -8.38
N GLY A 221 -0.31 14.66 -9.67
CA GLY A 221 -0.81 15.43 -10.80
C GLY A 221 -2.34 15.63 -10.86
N SER A 222 -3.10 14.74 -10.21
CA SER A 222 -4.57 14.77 -10.12
C SER A 222 -5.09 15.38 -8.82
N LEU A 223 -4.36 15.21 -7.72
CA LEU A 223 -4.69 15.74 -6.40
C LEU A 223 -4.33 17.23 -6.30
N LEU A 224 -3.21 17.64 -6.91
CA LEU A 224 -2.81 19.04 -6.93
C LEU A 224 -3.36 19.70 -8.19
N VAL A 225 -3.98 20.88 -8.00
CA VAL A 225 -4.48 21.71 -9.09
C VAL A 225 -3.30 22.08 -9.97
N LYS A 226 -3.33 21.65 -11.23
CA LYS A 226 -2.29 22.01 -12.20
C LYS A 226 -2.19 23.53 -12.31
N PRO A 227 -1.00 24.11 -12.07
CA PRO A 227 -0.79 25.53 -12.23
C PRO A 227 -0.85 25.83 -13.72
N ARG A 228 -1.74 26.73 -14.10
CA ARG A 228 -1.63 27.40 -15.40
C ARG A 228 -0.79 28.63 -15.13
N LEU A 229 0.53 28.47 -15.28
CA LEU A 229 1.57 29.41 -14.84
C LEU A 229 1.40 30.84 -15.38
N LEU A 230 0.54 31.03 -16.39
CA LEU A 230 0.30 32.29 -17.10
C LEU A 230 -1.18 32.68 -17.20
N GLU A 231 -2.12 31.93 -16.59
CA GLU A 231 -3.54 32.25 -16.72
C GLU A 231 -4.03 33.03 -15.49
N ASN A 232 -4.39 34.30 -15.70
CA ASN A 232 -5.00 35.14 -14.69
C ASN A 232 -6.39 34.58 -14.34
N VAL A 233 -6.50 33.95 -13.18
CA VAL A 233 -7.77 33.39 -12.68
C VAL A 233 -8.84 34.48 -12.55
N GLU A 234 -8.44 35.72 -12.25
CA GLU A 234 -9.37 36.87 -12.17
C GLU A 234 -9.91 37.27 -13.56
N GLU A 235 -9.06 37.33 -14.58
CA GLU A 235 -9.47 37.62 -15.96
C GLU A 235 -10.34 36.52 -16.55
N THR A 236 -10.01 35.25 -16.28
CA THR A 236 -10.83 34.12 -16.76
C THR A 236 -12.16 34.01 -16.04
N LEU A 237 -12.21 34.35 -14.75
CA LEU A 237 -13.45 34.44 -13.99
C LEU A 237 -14.32 35.58 -14.52
N SER A 238 -13.74 36.76 -14.78
CA SER A 238 -14.49 37.91 -15.32
C SER A 238 -15.02 37.63 -16.73
N CYS A 239 -14.24 36.98 -17.60
CA CYS A 239 -14.71 36.49 -18.90
C CYS A 239 -15.86 35.49 -18.77
N ALA A 240 -15.77 34.51 -17.85
CA ALA A 240 -16.82 33.51 -17.65
C ALA A 240 -18.12 34.14 -17.12
N VAL A 241 -18.02 35.13 -16.22
CA VAL A 241 -19.18 35.89 -15.71
C VAL A 241 -19.86 36.68 -16.84
N LEU A 242 -19.08 37.33 -17.70
CA LEU A 242 -19.60 38.08 -18.85
C LEU A 242 -20.25 37.14 -19.89
N GLU A 243 -19.64 35.99 -20.16
CA GLU A 243 -20.21 34.96 -21.04
C GLU A 243 -21.54 34.43 -20.48
N GLU A 244 -21.60 34.09 -19.19
CA GLU A 244 -22.82 33.65 -18.50
C GLU A 244 -23.93 34.72 -18.58
N ALA A 245 -23.58 35.98 -18.33
CA ALA A 245 -24.50 37.12 -18.43
C ALA A 245 -24.98 37.38 -19.87
N SER A 246 -24.17 37.04 -20.88
CA SER A 246 -24.56 37.13 -22.29
C SER A 246 -25.51 36.00 -22.69
N LEU A 247 -25.23 34.77 -22.28
CA LEU A 247 -26.03 33.57 -22.59
C LEU A 247 -27.38 33.60 -21.86
N SER A 248 -27.40 34.03 -20.60
CA SER A 248 -28.65 34.19 -19.84
C SER A 248 -29.59 35.23 -20.46
N ARG A 249 -29.04 36.33 -21.01
CA ARG A 249 -29.83 37.32 -21.76
C ARG A 249 -30.37 36.76 -23.08
N LYS A 250 -29.55 36.03 -23.84
CA LYS A 250 -29.98 35.36 -25.07
C LYS A 250 -31.06 34.30 -24.82
N LEU A 251 -31.01 33.60 -23.68
CA LEU A 251 -32.02 32.62 -23.30
C LEU A 251 -33.35 33.26 -22.85
N LYS A 252 -33.32 34.48 -22.30
CA LYS A 252 -34.50 35.25 -21.87
C LYS A 252 -35.16 36.04 -23.01
N GLY A 253 -34.42 36.36 -24.08
CA GLY A 253 -34.96 37.07 -25.24
C GLY A 253 -35.83 36.16 -26.11
N ASN A 254 -37.09 36.55 -26.35
CA ASN A 254 -37.98 35.84 -27.29
C ASN A 254 -37.35 35.82 -28.69
N SER A 255 -37.02 34.63 -29.21
CA SER A 255 -36.50 34.42 -30.57
C SER A 255 -37.40 33.44 -31.34
N PRO A 256 -37.63 33.64 -32.65
CA PRO A 256 -38.66 32.93 -33.42
C PRO A 256 -38.36 31.44 -33.65
N CYS A 257 -39.42 30.71 -34.01
CA CYS A 257 -39.61 29.25 -34.00
C CYS A 257 -38.54 28.34 -34.65
N TRP A 258 -37.67 28.85 -35.55
CA TRP A 258 -36.64 28.05 -36.22
C TRP A 258 -35.37 27.77 -35.38
N LEU A 259 -35.34 28.24 -34.13
CA LEU A 259 -34.17 28.15 -33.25
C LEU A 259 -34.20 26.99 -32.24
N SER A 260 -35.19 26.08 -32.23
CA SER A 260 -35.37 25.08 -31.15
C SER A 260 -34.12 24.20 -30.89
N VAL A 261 -33.44 23.74 -31.96
CA VAL A 261 -32.16 22.99 -31.87
C VAL A 261 -31.02 23.86 -31.32
N SER A 262 -31.03 25.16 -31.61
CA SER A 262 -30.06 26.14 -31.09
C SER A 262 -30.32 26.49 -29.62
N VAL A 263 -31.57 26.45 -29.15
CA VAL A 263 -31.91 26.71 -27.74
C VAL A 263 -31.36 25.61 -26.83
N GLU A 264 -31.45 24.34 -27.22
CA GLU A 264 -30.86 23.22 -26.45
C GLU A 264 -29.34 23.29 -26.42
N ALA A 265 -28.70 23.58 -27.56
CA ALA A 265 -27.26 23.79 -27.63
C ALA A 265 -26.81 24.99 -26.75
N MET A 266 -27.58 26.07 -26.74
CA MET A 266 -27.30 27.27 -25.94
C MET A 266 -27.53 27.04 -24.45
N LYS A 267 -28.51 26.21 -24.05
CA LYS A 267 -28.69 25.74 -22.66
C LYS A 267 -27.50 24.87 -22.21
N MET A 268 -27.04 23.94 -23.06
CA MET A 268 -25.84 23.15 -22.78
C MET A 268 -24.59 24.03 -22.62
N GLN A 269 -24.41 25.03 -23.49
CA GLN A 269 -23.32 26.01 -23.36
C GLN A 269 -23.44 26.84 -22.08
N TYR A 270 -24.64 27.30 -21.73
CA TYR A 270 -24.89 28.03 -20.48
C TYR A 270 -24.52 27.19 -19.26
N LEU A 271 -24.94 25.92 -19.21
CA LEU A 271 -24.58 25.00 -18.13
C LEU A 271 -23.07 24.75 -18.06
N ALA A 272 -22.40 24.62 -19.20
CA ALA A 272 -20.95 24.45 -19.25
C ALA A 272 -20.20 25.70 -18.75
N VAL A 273 -20.61 26.90 -19.15
CA VAL A 273 -20.02 28.17 -18.70
C VAL A 273 -20.32 28.42 -17.22
N HIS A 274 -21.53 28.11 -16.76
CA HIS A 274 -21.91 28.21 -15.35
C HIS A 274 -21.07 27.25 -14.48
N ALA A 275 -20.94 25.98 -14.90
CA ALA A 275 -20.07 25.01 -14.21
C ALA A 275 -18.61 25.47 -14.20
N LYS A 276 -18.10 26.05 -15.30
CA LYS A 276 -16.76 26.63 -15.40
C LYS A 276 -16.58 27.79 -14.41
N ARG A 277 -17.55 28.70 -14.30
CA ARG A 277 -17.51 29.82 -13.34
C ARG A 277 -17.48 29.31 -11.90
N VAL A 278 -18.38 28.40 -11.53
CA VAL A 278 -18.42 27.82 -10.17
C VAL A 278 -17.09 27.14 -9.83
N ALA A 279 -16.49 26.41 -10.78
CA ALA A 279 -15.17 25.81 -10.59
C ALA A 279 -14.05 26.85 -10.42
N LEU A 280 -14.10 27.97 -11.14
CA LEU A 280 -13.13 29.08 -11.00
C LEU A 280 -13.29 29.83 -9.68
N GLU A 281 -14.52 30.05 -9.20
CA GLU A 281 -14.78 30.67 -7.89
C GLU A 281 -14.25 29.80 -6.74
N MET A 282 -14.43 28.48 -6.81
CA MET A 282 -13.83 27.55 -5.84
C MET A 282 -12.30 27.61 -5.87
N ARG A 283 -11.68 27.76 -7.06
CA ARG A 283 -10.23 27.93 -7.21
C ARG A 283 -9.71 29.29 -6.73
N ARG A 284 -10.55 30.33 -6.70
CA ARG A 284 -10.20 31.67 -6.18
C ARG A 284 -10.06 31.67 -4.66
N LYS A 285 -10.87 30.86 -3.97
CA LYS A 285 -10.82 30.72 -2.50
C LYS A 285 -9.58 29.99 -1.99
N ALA A 286 -8.87 29.25 -2.85
CA ALA A 286 -7.61 28.59 -2.50
C ALA A 286 -6.43 29.58 -2.51
N SER A 287 -5.49 29.42 -1.57
CA SER A 287 -4.36 30.35 -1.44
C SER A 287 -3.46 30.35 -2.70
N PRO A 288 -2.89 31.50 -3.09
CA PRO A 288 -2.02 31.60 -4.27
C PRO A 288 -0.79 30.69 -4.19
N TRP A 289 -0.24 30.52 -2.98
CA TRP A 289 0.91 29.66 -2.70
C TRP A 289 0.59 28.18 -2.90
N GLN A 290 -0.54 27.70 -2.37
CA GLN A 290 -0.98 26.31 -2.55
C GLN A 290 -1.34 26.01 -4.02
N ARG A 291 -1.79 27.03 -4.77
CA ARG A 291 -2.21 26.90 -6.17
C ARG A 291 -1.05 26.90 -7.16
N ASN A 292 -0.03 27.73 -6.96
CA ASN A 292 1.03 27.93 -7.95
C ASN A 292 2.37 27.32 -7.57
N LEU A 293 2.70 27.27 -6.27
CA LEU A 293 3.98 26.73 -5.79
C LEU A 293 3.87 25.28 -5.31
N GLY A 294 2.72 24.91 -4.72
CA GLY A 294 2.52 23.55 -4.18
C GLY A 294 2.71 22.45 -5.22
N TYR A 295 2.17 22.62 -6.43
CA TYR A 295 2.30 21.65 -7.52
C TYR A 295 3.74 21.46 -8.01
N PRO A 296 4.47 22.50 -8.46
CA PRO A 296 5.83 22.33 -8.95
C PRO A 296 6.78 21.86 -7.83
N LEU A 297 6.58 22.32 -6.59
CA LEU A 297 7.40 21.90 -5.46
C LEU A 297 7.17 20.42 -5.10
N ALA A 298 5.92 19.95 -5.08
CA ALA A 298 5.63 18.53 -4.85
C ALA A 298 6.16 17.63 -5.98
N MET A 299 6.05 18.07 -7.24
CA MET A 299 6.58 17.33 -8.39
C MET A 299 8.13 17.30 -8.38
N LEU A 300 8.77 18.41 -8.02
CA LEU A 300 10.22 18.49 -7.89
C LEU A 300 10.73 17.66 -6.70
N LEU A 301 10.01 17.67 -5.57
CA LEU A 301 10.30 16.82 -4.44
C LEU A 301 10.20 15.34 -4.82
N LEU A 302 9.11 14.94 -5.50
CA LEU A 302 8.92 13.56 -5.95
C LEU A 302 10.01 13.13 -6.94
N LEU A 303 10.41 14.03 -7.85
CA LEU A 303 11.52 13.80 -8.76
C LEU A 303 12.86 13.69 -8.02
N ALA A 304 13.13 14.56 -7.05
CA ALA A 304 14.33 14.51 -6.24
C ALA A 304 14.41 13.19 -5.45
N LEU A 305 13.33 12.78 -4.78
CA LEU A 305 13.27 11.52 -4.05
C LEU A 305 13.48 10.31 -4.96
N THR A 306 12.84 10.27 -6.14
CA THR A 306 13.05 9.17 -7.11
C THR A 306 14.47 9.12 -7.64
N MET A 307 15.05 10.27 -7.99
CA MET A 307 16.44 10.34 -8.44
C MET A 307 17.41 9.93 -7.34
N VAL A 308 17.19 10.36 -6.09
CA VAL A 308 17.99 9.93 -4.93
C VAL A 308 17.85 8.41 -4.71
N CYS A 309 16.65 7.83 -4.85
CA CYS A 309 16.46 6.39 -4.75
C CYS A 309 17.26 5.62 -5.83
N VAL A 310 17.19 6.07 -7.09
CA VAL A 310 17.94 5.43 -8.20
C VAL A 310 19.45 5.61 -7.99
N LEU A 311 19.89 6.82 -7.67
CA LEU A 311 21.31 7.10 -7.42
C LEU A 311 21.83 6.26 -6.25
N MET A 312 21.08 6.15 -5.15
CA MET A 312 21.47 5.34 -4.00
C MET A 312 21.58 3.85 -4.37
N VAL A 313 20.65 3.29 -5.15
CA VAL A 313 20.78 1.90 -5.62
C VAL A 313 21.97 1.74 -6.56
N CYS A 314 22.22 2.70 -7.45
CA CYS A 314 23.41 2.69 -8.32
C CYS A 314 24.71 2.80 -7.50
N PHE A 315 24.76 3.68 -6.51
CA PHE A 315 25.89 3.81 -5.60
C PHE A 315 26.05 2.56 -4.73
N HIS A 316 24.98 1.91 -4.28
CA HIS A 316 25.06 0.64 -3.56
C HIS A 316 25.61 -0.49 -4.45
N VAL A 317 25.22 -0.54 -5.73
CA VAL A 317 25.81 -1.47 -6.70
C VAL A 317 27.30 -1.17 -6.93
N LEU A 318 27.69 0.10 -6.99
CA LEU A 318 29.10 0.50 -7.04
C LEU A 318 29.84 0.22 -5.72
N GLU A 319 29.18 0.37 -4.59
CA GLU A 319 29.75 0.18 -3.25
C GLU A 319 29.95 -1.31 -2.94
N LEU A 320 29.06 -2.16 -3.46
CA LEU A 320 29.29 -3.61 -3.54
C LEU A 320 30.59 -3.96 -4.29
N LEU A 321 31.13 -3.03 -5.08
CA LEU A 321 32.35 -3.17 -5.89
C LEU A 321 33.54 -2.38 -5.33
N PHE A 322 33.30 -1.25 -4.64
CA PHE A 322 34.30 -0.37 -4.06
C PHE A 322 33.78 0.15 -2.71
N ASP A 323 34.34 -0.39 -1.63
CA ASP A 323 34.02 -0.02 -0.25
C ASP A 323 34.20 1.50 -0.02
N GLU A 324 33.32 2.08 0.81
CA GLU A 324 33.24 3.49 1.27
C GLU A 324 32.19 4.40 0.58
N THR A 325 31.02 4.57 1.21
CA THR A 325 30.56 5.83 1.84
C THR A 325 29.20 5.67 2.53
N ALA A 326 29.12 6.09 3.80
CA ALA A 326 27.87 6.05 4.58
C ALA A 326 26.92 7.22 4.23
N MET A 327 25.66 6.90 3.91
CA MET A 327 24.59 7.88 3.66
C MET A 327 24.16 8.57 4.98
N PRO A 328 23.72 9.85 4.97
CA PRO A 328 23.14 10.48 6.16
C PRO A 328 21.84 9.78 6.59
N ARG A 329 21.85 9.21 7.80
CA ARG A 329 20.79 8.35 8.36
C ARG A 329 19.39 8.96 8.39
N GLY A 330 19.28 10.29 8.48
CA GLY A 330 17.98 10.98 8.40
C GLY A 330 17.27 10.85 7.04
N MET A 331 18.05 10.73 5.95
CA MET A 331 17.49 10.49 4.62
C MET A 331 16.97 9.06 4.47
N GLU A 332 17.58 8.08 5.15
CA GLU A 332 17.15 6.67 5.09
C GLU A 332 15.69 6.52 5.53
N VAL A 333 15.31 7.13 6.66
CA VAL A 333 13.94 7.08 7.20
C VAL A 333 12.92 7.61 6.18
N VAL A 334 13.23 8.75 5.57
CA VAL A 334 12.36 9.38 4.56
C VAL A 334 12.26 8.51 3.31
N LEU A 335 13.37 7.91 2.86
CA LEU A 335 13.38 6.99 1.73
C LEU A 335 12.57 5.72 2.01
N ILE A 336 12.69 5.12 3.19
CA ILE A 336 11.94 3.91 3.57
C ILE A 336 10.43 4.18 3.54
N LEU A 337 9.99 5.27 4.18
CA LEU A 337 8.58 5.66 4.17
C LEU A 337 8.09 5.97 2.75
N TYR A 338 8.93 6.63 1.96
CA TYR A 338 8.62 6.93 0.56
C TYR A 338 8.46 5.67 -0.29
N LEU A 339 9.39 4.72 -0.19
CA LEU A 339 9.33 3.46 -0.92
C LEU A 339 8.15 2.59 -0.47
N MET A 340 7.83 2.62 0.82
CA MET A 340 6.64 1.96 1.36
C MET A 340 5.35 2.53 0.74
N VAL A 341 5.16 3.85 0.77
CA VAL A 341 3.98 4.49 0.16
C VAL A 341 3.92 4.23 -1.34
N SER A 342 5.07 4.33 -2.02
CA SER A 342 5.19 4.02 -3.45
C SER A 342 4.78 2.59 -3.75
N SER A 343 5.26 1.62 -2.98
CA SER A 343 4.94 0.20 -3.16
C SER A 343 3.45 -0.09 -2.96
N LEU A 344 2.79 0.55 -1.98
CA LEU A 344 1.35 0.44 -1.76
C LEU A 344 0.55 1.04 -2.93
N VAL A 345 0.91 2.25 -3.37
CA VAL A 345 0.28 2.90 -4.53
C VAL A 345 0.45 2.03 -5.77
N GLY A 346 1.62 1.42 -5.94
CA GLY A 346 1.92 0.50 -7.03
C GLY A 346 1.12 -0.79 -6.98
N PHE A 347 1.02 -1.41 -5.79
CA PHE A 347 0.24 -2.62 -5.55
C PHE A 347 -1.23 -2.41 -5.95
N TYR A 348 -1.89 -1.40 -5.38
CA TYR A 348 -3.30 -1.12 -5.66
C TYR A 348 -3.56 -0.54 -7.06
N SER A 349 -2.55 0.03 -7.73
CA SER A 349 -2.68 0.50 -9.12
C SER A 349 -2.45 -0.61 -10.15
N SER A 350 -1.88 -1.75 -9.74
CA SER A 350 -1.54 -2.84 -10.65
C SER A 350 -2.80 -3.53 -11.18
N PRO A 351 -2.84 -3.95 -12.46
CA PRO A 351 -4.04 -4.55 -13.05
C PRO A 351 -4.50 -5.81 -12.30
N LEU A 352 -3.58 -6.54 -11.69
CA LEU A 352 -3.85 -7.75 -10.92
C LEU A 352 -4.59 -7.48 -9.61
N PHE A 353 -4.30 -6.37 -8.94
CA PHE A 353 -4.81 -6.07 -7.59
C PHE A 353 -5.72 -4.85 -7.52
N THR A 354 -6.07 -4.23 -8.66
CA THR A 354 -7.04 -3.13 -8.71
C THR A 354 -8.40 -3.50 -8.12
N SER A 355 -8.83 -4.76 -8.23
CA SER A 355 -10.10 -5.24 -7.67
C SER A 355 -10.11 -5.27 -6.13
N LEU A 356 -8.94 -5.22 -5.49
CA LEU A 356 -8.80 -5.22 -4.04
C LEU A 356 -8.77 -3.81 -3.45
N LEU A 357 -8.76 -2.75 -4.29
CA LEU A 357 -8.70 -1.37 -3.81
C LEU A 357 -9.87 -1.07 -2.85
N PRO A 358 -9.59 -0.72 -1.58
CA PRO A 358 -10.65 -0.48 -0.61
C PRO A 358 -11.44 0.77 -0.99
N ARG A 359 -12.75 0.59 -1.19
CA ARG A 359 -13.70 1.68 -1.47
C ARG A 359 -14.47 2.03 -0.21
N ALA A 360 -14.52 3.32 0.13
CA ALA A 360 -15.20 3.79 1.33
C ALA A 360 -16.66 3.27 1.38
N ARG A 361 -16.98 2.53 2.46
CA ARG A 361 -18.30 1.93 2.76
C ARG A 361 -18.80 0.86 1.77
N ASP A 362 -17.93 0.32 0.91
CA ASP A 362 -18.31 -0.68 -0.10
C ASP A 362 -17.28 -1.81 -0.22
N THR A 363 -16.57 -2.12 0.88
CA THR A 363 -15.69 -3.29 0.95
C THR A 363 -16.37 -4.45 1.65
N THR A 364 -16.36 -5.60 0.98
CA THR A 364 -16.85 -6.87 1.55
C THR A 364 -15.86 -7.42 2.58
N LEU A 365 -16.33 -8.23 3.51
CA LEU A 365 -15.47 -8.80 4.55
C LEU A 365 -14.33 -9.64 3.97
N THR A 366 -14.61 -10.43 2.93
CA THR A 366 -13.61 -11.22 2.21
C THR A 366 -12.53 -10.33 1.57
N GLN A 367 -12.91 -9.19 0.98
CA GLN A 367 -11.94 -8.21 0.48
C GLN A 367 -11.10 -7.59 1.60
N ILE A 368 -11.67 -7.37 2.79
CA ILE A 368 -10.92 -6.87 3.95
C ILE A 368 -9.88 -7.91 4.39
N ILE A 369 -10.25 -9.18 4.49
CA ILE A 369 -9.35 -10.30 4.82
C ILE A 369 -8.19 -10.35 3.82
N VAL A 370 -8.49 -10.39 2.52
CA VAL A 370 -7.46 -10.45 1.47
C VAL A 370 -6.55 -9.22 1.51
N ASN A 371 -7.10 -8.02 1.70
CA ASN A 371 -6.29 -6.80 1.84
C ASN A 371 -5.36 -6.86 3.06
N CYS A 372 -5.83 -7.36 4.20
CA CYS A 372 -5.01 -7.51 5.40
C CYS A 372 -3.87 -8.51 5.18
N VAL A 373 -4.13 -9.64 4.49
CA VAL A 373 -3.08 -10.59 4.09
C VAL A 373 -2.06 -9.93 3.17
N CYS A 374 -2.50 -9.24 2.10
CA CYS A 374 -1.60 -8.59 1.16
C CYS A 374 -0.74 -7.51 1.83
N LEU A 375 -1.34 -6.67 2.68
CA LEU A 375 -0.63 -5.63 3.43
C LEU A 375 0.37 -6.26 4.41
N LEU A 376 0.02 -7.36 5.08
CA LEU A 376 0.92 -8.03 6.00
C LEU A 376 2.12 -8.65 5.27
N VAL A 377 1.89 -9.36 4.15
CA VAL A 377 2.96 -9.89 3.29
C VAL A 377 3.89 -8.77 2.82
N LEU A 378 3.32 -7.67 2.30
CA LEU A 378 4.09 -6.51 1.86
C LEU A 378 4.93 -5.93 3.01
N SER A 379 4.32 -5.74 4.19
CA SER A 379 4.98 -5.18 5.37
C SER A 379 6.13 -6.04 5.89
N SER A 380 5.97 -7.36 5.87
CA SER A 380 6.98 -8.32 6.33
C SER A 380 8.19 -8.40 5.40
N ALA A 381 8.00 -8.07 4.12
CA ALA A 381 9.06 -8.06 3.12
C ALA A 381 9.84 -6.73 3.06
N LEU A 382 9.29 -5.63 3.61
CA LEU A 382 9.94 -4.30 3.60
C LEU A 382 11.34 -4.28 4.23
N PRO A 383 11.63 -4.96 5.36
CA PRO A 383 12.96 -4.94 5.96
C PRO A 383 13.99 -5.65 5.10
N VAL A 384 13.60 -6.78 4.50
CA VAL A 384 14.43 -7.53 3.56
C VAL A 384 14.67 -6.69 2.31
N PHE A 385 13.62 -6.07 1.76
CA PHE A 385 13.68 -5.16 0.63
C PHE A 385 14.65 -3.98 0.87
N SER A 386 14.51 -3.29 2.00
CA SER A 386 15.36 -2.16 2.40
C SER A 386 16.83 -2.56 2.51
N ARG A 387 17.11 -3.74 3.10
CA ARG A 387 18.46 -4.29 3.18
C ARG A 387 19.01 -4.69 1.81
N THR A 388 18.21 -5.33 0.97
CA THR A 388 18.65 -5.74 -0.38
C THR A 388 18.98 -4.57 -1.29
N LEU A 389 18.29 -3.43 -1.13
CA LEU A 389 18.58 -2.20 -1.86
C LEU A 389 19.77 -1.41 -1.28
N GLY A 390 20.31 -1.82 -0.13
CA GLY A 390 21.42 -1.13 0.52
C GLY A 390 21.05 0.14 1.28
N ILE A 391 19.76 0.39 1.52
CA ILE A 391 19.26 1.61 2.19
C ILE A 391 19.65 1.62 3.66
N THR A 392 19.66 0.44 4.29
CA THR A 392 19.90 0.29 5.72
C THR A 392 20.96 -0.76 6.00
N ARG A 393 22.03 -0.36 6.67
CA ARG A 393 23.07 -1.27 7.20
C ARG A 393 22.74 -1.82 8.59
N PHE A 394 21.62 -1.39 9.18
CA PHE A 394 21.26 -1.74 10.54
C PHE A 394 20.97 -3.24 10.67
N ASP A 395 21.92 -3.98 11.25
CA ASP A 395 21.85 -5.42 11.49
C ASP A 395 21.02 -5.78 12.74
N LEU A 396 20.01 -4.96 13.06
CA LEU A 396 19.08 -5.17 14.19
C LEU A 396 18.13 -6.37 13.99
N LEU A 397 18.08 -6.92 12.77
CA LEU A 397 17.36 -8.14 12.43
C LEU A 397 17.99 -9.41 13.02
N GLY A 398 19.21 -9.36 13.58
CA GLY A 398 19.87 -10.52 14.20
C GLY A 398 19.92 -11.74 13.27
N ASP A 399 19.73 -12.94 13.82
CA ASP A 399 19.69 -14.20 13.05
C ASP A 399 18.55 -14.27 12.01
N PHE A 400 17.55 -13.40 12.08
CA PHE A 400 16.41 -13.39 11.15
C PHE A 400 16.74 -12.71 9.81
N GLY A 401 17.89 -12.04 9.70
CA GLY A 401 18.44 -11.51 8.46
C GLY A 401 19.32 -12.50 7.68
N ARG A 402 19.64 -13.66 8.27
CA ARG A 402 20.45 -14.72 7.63
C ARG A 402 19.59 -15.60 6.72
N TYR A 403 18.92 -14.99 5.74
CA TYR A 403 18.45 -15.78 4.60
C TYR A 403 19.67 -16.18 3.79
N ASN A 404 19.88 -17.48 3.57
CA ASN A 404 21.01 -17.98 2.78
C ASN A 404 21.09 -17.35 1.38
N TRP A 405 19.97 -16.88 0.81
CA TRP A 405 19.97 -16.12 -0.44
C TRP A 405 20.60 -14.74 -0.30
N LEU A 406 20.37 -14.02 0.80
CA LEU A 406 20.88 -12.64 0.98
C LEU A 406 22.42 -12.59 1.02
N GLY A 407 23.06 -13.70 1.37
CA GLY A 407 24.51 -13.86 1.29
C GLY A 407 25.04 -14.11 -0.13
N ASN A 408 24.17 -14.43 -1.10
CA ASN A 408 24.57 -14.63 -2.49
C ASN A 408 24.63 -13.28 -3.24
N PHE A 409 25.85 -12.82 -3.47
CA PHE A 409 26.17 -11.60 -4.22
C PHE A 409 25.39 -11.51 -5.55
N TYR A 410 25.31 -12.60 -6.32
CA TYR A 410 24.68 -12.57 -7.65
C TYR A 410 23.18 -12.28 -7.57
N ILE A 411 22.49 -12.79 -6.55
CA ILE A 411 21.04 -12.57 -6.40
C ILE A 411 20.79 -11.12 -6.01
N VAL A 412 21.54 -10.60 -5.04
CA VAL A 412 21.44 -9.20 -4.60
C VAL A 412 21.79 -8.24 -5.74
N PHE A 413 22.86 -8.54 -6.50
CA PHE A 413 23.25 -7.74 -7.66
C PHE A 413 22.16 -7.74 -8.75
N LEU A 414 21.65 -8.91 -9.13
CA LEU A 414 20.58 -9.03 -10.13
C LEU A 414 19.33 -8.26 -9.68
N TYR A 415 18.95 -8.40 -8.42
CA TYR A 415 17.80 -7.73 -7.84
C TYR A 415 17.91 -6.20 -7.96
N ASN A 416 19.07 -5.65 -7.55
CA ASN A 416 19.34 -4.21 -7.64
C ASN A 416 19.37 -3.71 -9.08
N MET A 417 19.95 -4.47 -10.01
CA MET A 417 19.98 -4.11 -11.43
C MET A 417 18.57 -4.10 -12.05
N VAL A 418 17.73 -5.09 -11.71
CA VAL A 418 16.34 -5.11 -12.15
C VAL A 418 15.57 -3.92 -11.56
N PHE A 419 15.75 -3.63 -10.27
CA PHE A 419 15.10 -2.49 -9.63
C PHE A 419 15.52 -1.15 -10.28
N ALA A 420 16.83 -0.92 -10.43
CA ALA A 420 17.37 0.30 -11.06
C ALA A 420 16.92 0.44 -12.52
N GLY A 421 16.89 -0.66 -13.28
CA GLY A 421 16.40 -0.67 -14.65
C GLY A 421 14.91 -0.34 -14.76
N LEU A 422 14.07 -0.99 -13.95
CA LEU A 422 12.62 -0.75 -13.93
C LEU A 422 12.28 0.67 -13.48
N THR A 423 12.91 1.16 -12.41
CA THR A 423 12.71 2.54 -11.91
C THR A 423 13.14 3.58 -12.93
N SER A 424 14.31 3.41 -13.56
CA SER A 424 14.81 4.32 -14.61
C SER A 424 13.90 4.32 -15.83
N ALA A 425 13.48 3.15 -16.31
CA ALA A 425 12.56 3.06 -17.45
C ALA A 425 11.20 3.71 -17.16
N CYS A 426 10.66 3.51 -15.95
CA CYS A 426 9.44 4.17 -15.48
C CYS A 426 9.61 5.70 -15.41
N LEU A 427 10.75 6.19 -14.92
CA LEU A 427 11.03 7.61 -14.81
C LEU A 427 11.17 8.27 -16.19
N ILE A 428 11.94 7.67 -17.09
CA ILE A 428 12.08 8.12 -18.48
C ILE A 428 10.70 8.20 -19.13
N LYS A 429 9.89 7.14 -19.07
CA LYS A 429 8.55 7.15 -19.65
C LYS A 429 7.66 8.26 -19.08
N THR A 430 7.75 8.50 -17.77
CA THR A 430 6.95 9.52 -17.09
C THR A 430 7.38 10.93 -17.51
N VAL A 431 8.68 11.19 -17.53
CA VAL A 431 9.26 12.49 -17.93
C VAL A 431 9.03 12.73 -19.42
N THR A 432 9.30 11.75 -20.29
CA THR A 432 9.06 11.86 -21.74
C THR A 432 7.59 12.17 -22.03
N TRP A 433 6.65 11.50 -21.36
CA TRP A 433 5.23 11.78 -21.55
C TRP A 433 4.82 13.17 -21.04
N ALA A 434 5.37 13.59 -19.89
CA ALA A 434 5.12 14.93 -19.35
C ALA A 434 5.65 16.03 -20.29
N VAL A 435 6.89 15.89 -20.76
CA VAL A 435 7.52 16.82 -21.72
C VAL A 435 6.74 16.84 -23.02
N GLN A 436 6.38 15.67 -23.58
CA GLN A 436 5.60 15.59 -24.81
C GLN A 436 4.25 16.30 -24.67
N ARG A 437 3.58 16.14 -23.53
CA ARG A 437 2.29 16.79 -23.27
C ARG A 437 2.41 18.31 -23.17
N GLU A 438 3.40 18.82 -22.45
CA GLU A 438 3.64 20.26 -22.35
C GLU A 438 4.09 20.83 -23.70
N LEU A 439 4.85 20.09 -24.49
CA LEU A 439 5.23 20.48 -25.86
C LEU A 439 4.00 20.61 -26.76
N ILE A 440 3.08 19.64 -26.73
CA ILE A 440 1.82 19.67 -27.50
C ILE A 440 0.94 20.86 -27.08
N SER A 441 0.87 21.14 -25.77
CA SER A 441 0.16 22.29 -25.20
C SER A 441 0.79 23.62 -25.65
N ALA A 442 2.13 23.72 -25.59
CA ALA A 442 2.90 24.91 -25.97
C ALA A 442 2.82 25.21 -27.47
N PHE A 443 2.82 24.17 -28.33
CA PHE A 443 2.60 24.31 -29.78
C PHE A 443 1.13 24.62 -30.14
N GLY A 444 0.22 24.70 -29.15
CA GLY A 444 -1.17 25.04 -29.38
C GLY A 444 -1.97 23.96 -30.13
N LEU A 445 -1.42 22.74 -30.28
CA LEU A 445 -2.11 21.63 -30.94
C LEU A 445 -3.35 21.16 -30.16
N ASP A 446 -3.47 21.52 -28.88
CA ASP A 446 -4.66 21.29 -28.06
C ASP A 446 -5.86 22.20 -28.47
N ARG A 447 -5.62 23.28 -29.22
CA ARG A 447 -6.68 24.17 -29.75
C ARG A 447 -7.18 23.78 -31.14
N LEU A 448 -6.50 22.86 -31.83
CA LEU A 448 -7.03 22.29 -33.06
C LEU A 448 -8.26 21.45 -32.71
N PRO A 449 -9.42 21.66 -33.35
CA PRO A 449 -10.52 20.73 -33.21
C PRO A 449 -10.02 19.38 -33.71
N ARG A 450 -9.72 18.47 -32.77
CA ARG A 450 -9.51 17.07 -33.11
C ARG A 450 -10.81 16.61 -33.72
N THR A 451 -10.87 16.61 -35.06
CA THR A 451 -11.90 15.93 -35.83
C THR A 451 -11.92 14.50 -35.33
N VAL A 452 -12.94 14.18 -34.53
CA VAL A 452 -13.40 12.84 -34.17
C VAL A 452 -12.26 11.83 -34.05
N SER A 453 -11.64 11.76 -32.87
CA SER A 453 -11.03 10.48 -32.47
C SER A 453 -12.15 9.45 -32.55
N ARG A 454 -12.05 8.53 -33.52
CA ARG A 454 -12.90 7.34 -33.66
C ARG A 454 -13.17 6.81 -32.25
N SER A 455 -14.38 7.06 -31.77
CA SER A 455 -14.90 6.33 -30.64
C SER A 455 -14.84 4.87 -31.05
N THR A 456 -14.18 4.06 -30.24
CA THR A 456 -14.53 2.65 -30.09
C THR A 456 -16.02 2.62 -29.79
N ILE A 457 -16.82 2.51 -30.84
CA ILE A 457 -18.23 2.16 -30.75
C ILE A 457 -18.24 0.82 -29.98
N PRO A 458 -18.88 0.74 -28.80
CA PRO A 458 -19.02 -0.53 -28.15
C PRO A 458 -19.84 -1.43 -29.09
N LEU A 459 -19.23 -2.54 -29.52
CA LEU A 459 -19.78 -3.52 -30.47
C LEU A 459 -21.20 -3.99 -30.10
N LYS A 460 -21.63 -3.79 -28.85
CA LYS A 460 -22.99 -4.07 -28.36
C LYS A 460 -24.09 -3.22 -29.01
N LEU A 461 -23.82 -2.01 -29.51
CA LEU A 461 -24.86 -1.18 -30.13
C LEU A 461 -25.09 -1.48 -31.63
N LEU A 462 -24.09 -2.06 -32.31
CA LEU A 462 -24.19 -2.50 -33.70
C LEU A 462 -24.89 -3.86 -33.84
N LEU A 463 -24.82 -4.70 -32.82
CA LEU A 463 -25.57 -5.98 -32.78
C LEU A 463 -27.06 -5.78 -32.45
N ALA A 464 -27.41 -4.73 -31.72
CA ALA A 464 -28.81 -4.44 -31.37
C ALA A 464 -29.62 -3.83 -32.53
N SER A 465 -28.96 -3.13 -33.48
CA SER A 465 -29.63 -2.53 -34.64
C SER A 465 -29.72 -3.45 -35.87
N GLY A 466 -28.96 -4.56 -35.90
CA GLY A 466 -29.04 -5.57 -36.95
C GLY A 466 -30.17 -6.60 -36.78
N LEU A 467 -30.71 -6.75 -35.56
CA LEU A 467 -31.74 -7.75 -35.24
C LEU A 467 -33.18 -7.22 -35.30
N SER A 468 -33.42 -5.92 -35.52
CA SER A 468 -34.77 -5.34 -35.60
C SER A 468 -35.28 -5.12 -37.04
N LYS A 469 -34.61 -5.70 -38.06
CA LYS A 469 -35.00 -5.55 -39.47
C LYS A 469 -35.19 -6.87 -40.23
N ILE A 470 -35.17 -8.00 -39.54
CA ILE A 470 -35.62 -9.29 -40.06
C ILE A 470 -36.41 -9.97 -38.94
N GLN A 471 -37.68 -9.55 -38.77
CA GLN A 471 -38.86 -10.41 -38.67
C GLN A 471 -40.09 -9.54 -38.42
#